data_AF-A0A2T2S0Z4-F1
#
_entry.id   AF-A0A2T2S0Z4-F1
#
_cell.length_a   1.000
_cell.length_b   1.000
_cell.length_c   1.000
_cell.angle_alpha   90.00
_cell.angle_beta   90.00
_cell.angle_gamma   90.00
#
_symmetry.space_group_name_H-M   'P 1'
#
loop_
_entity.id
_entity.type
_entity.pdbx_description
1 polymer ?
#
loop_
_entity_poly.entity_id
_entity_poly.type
_entity_poly.pdbx_seq_one_letter_code
_entity_poly.pdbx_strand_id
1 'polypeptide(L)' 'MLILFQLALTALVVLSFALVIGAPVVLAGGNNAQPILYVGSSIWVALVLLVGVLNFFVV' A
#
# COMPACT_ATOMS: atom_id res chain seq x y z
N MET A 1 -6.56 0.89 19.50
CA MET A 1 -6.90 0.55 18.09
C MET A 1 -6.95 1.77 17.19
N LEU A 2 -7.38 2.95 17.68
CA LEU A 2 -7.38 4.20 16.91
C LEU A 2 -6.01 4.59 16.32
N ILE A 3 -4.94 4.64 17.13
CA ILE A 3 -3.59 4.99 16.63
C ILE A 3 -3.09 3.99 15.57
N LEU A 4 -3.29 2.69 15.79
CA LEU A 4 -2.92 1.66 14.81
C LEU A 4 -3.71 1.80 13.51
N PHE A 5 -5.01 2.07 13.60
CA PHE A 5 -5.87 2.31 12.44
C PHE A 5 -5.41 3.54 11.65
N GLN A 6 -5.18 4.67 12.32
CA GLN A 6 -4.74 5.90 11.66
C GLN A 6 -3.37 5.74 10.99
N LEU A 7 -2.41 5.06 11.64
CA LEU A 7 -1.10 4.78 11.05
C LEU A 7 -1.22 3.84 9.84
N ALA A 8 -1.99 2.75 9.96
CA ALA A 8 -2.20 1.80 8.86
C ALA A 8 -2.89 2.47 7.67
N LEU A 9 -3.91 3.30 7.92
CA LEU A 9 -4.61 4.07 6.88
C LEU A 9 -3.68 5.09 6.22
N THR A 10 -2.89 5.83 6.99
CA THR A 10 -1.93 6.79 6.45
C THR A 10 -0.87 6.09 5.60
N ALA A 11 -0.34 4.96 6.06
CA ALA A 11 0.60 4.14 5.30
C ALA A 11 -0.02 3.62 4.00
N LEU A 12 -1.28 3.17 4.03
CA LEU A 12 -2.01 2.74 2.85
C LEU A 12 -2.17 3.88 1.83
N VAL A 13 -2.50 5.10 2.28
CA VAL A 13 -2.61 6.28 1.39
C VAL A 13 -1.25 6.60 0.77
N VAL A 14 -0.19 6.71 1.57
CA VAL A 14 1.16 7.02 1.08
C VAL A 14 1.65 5.97 0.08
N LEU A 15 1.49 4.68 0.40
CA LEU A 15 1.85 3.59 -0.50
C LEU A 15 1.03 3.61 -1.80
N SER A 16 -0.25 3.95 -1.72
CA SER A 16 -1.11 4.10 -2.90
C SER A 16 -0.59 5.20 -3.83
N PHE A 17 -0.23 6.36 -3.28
CA PHE A 17 0.39 7.43 -4.08
C PHE A 17 1.71 6.98 -4.71
N ALA A 18 2.55 6.28 -3.94
CA ALA A 18 3.81 5.74 -4.44
C ALA A 18 3.59 4.72 -5.58
N LEU A 19 2.58 3.85 -5.48
CA LEU A 19 2.26 2.87 -6.53
C LEU A 19 1.62 3.52 -7.77
N VAL A 20 0.75 4.52 -7.60
CA VAL A 20 0.14 5.28 -8.70
C VAL A 20 1.21 5.92 -9.59
N ILE A 21 2.27 6.47 -8.99
CA ILE A 21 3.38 7.08 -9.73
C ILE A 21 4.40 6.03 -10.15
N GLY A 22 4.79 5.14 -9.23
CA GLY A 22 5.89 4.19 -9.40
C GLY A 22 5.58 3.08 -10.40
N ALA A 23 4.33 2.58 -10.46
CA ALA A 23 3.95 1.52 -11.38
C ALA A 23 4.15 1.89 -12.86
N PRO A 24 3.59 3.00 -13.38
CA PRO A 24 3.83 3.37 -14.78
C PRO A 24 5.31 3.67 -15.07
N VAL A 25 6.04 4.27 -14.12
CA VAL A 25 7.46 4.58 -14.28
C VAL A 25 8.29 3.29 -14.41
N VAL A 26 8.08 2.30 -13.54
CA VAL A 26 8.81 1.02 -13.58
C VAL A 26 8.45 0.23 -14.84
N LEU A 27 7.16 0.19 -15.21
CA LEU A 27 6.71 -0.57 -16.37
C LEU A 27 7.20 0.04 -17.70
N ALA A 28 7.24 1.37 -17.80
CA ALA A 28 7.73 2.06 -19.00
C ALA A 28 9.26 2.18 -19.05
N GLY A 29 9.95 2.14 -17.90
CA GLY A 29 11.39 2.37 -17.78
C GLY A 29 12.26 1.23 -18.33
N GLY A 30 11.70 0.06 -18.62
CA GLY A 30 12.41 -1.06 -19.26
C GLY A 30 13.54 -1.67 -18.43
N ASN A 31 13.68 -1.29 -17.17
CA ASN A 31 14.62 -1.88 -16.22
C ASN A 31 14.00 -3.12 -15.56
N ASN A 32 14.84 -4.03 -15.06
CA ASN A 32 14.42 -5.25 -14.36
C ASN A 32 13.86 -4.98 -12.94
N ALA A 33 13.19 -3.85 -12.75
CA ALA A 33 12.68 -3.40 -11.46
C ALA A 33 11.26 -3.89 -11.15
N GLN A 34 10.62 -4.66 -12.04
CA GLN A 34 9.26 -5.19 -11.82
C GLN A 34 9.07 -5.94 -10.49
N PRO A 35 10.07 -6.65 -9.91
CA PRO A 35 9.91 -7.28 -8.60
C PRO A 35 9.49 -6.33 -7.48
N ILE A 36 9.86 -5.03 -7.55
CA ILE A 36 9.45 -4.05 -6.56
C ILE A 36 7.94 -3.80 -6.57
N LEU A 37 7.29 -3.97 -7.73
CA LEU A 37 5.85 -3.82 -7.89
C LEU A 37 5.11 -4.99 -7.24
N TYR A 38 5.65 -6.21 -7.29
CA TYR A 38 5.05 -7.35 -6.58
C TYR A 38 5.10 -7.16 -5.06
N VAL A 39 6.24 -6.71 -4.55
CA VAL A 39 6.39 -6.41 -3.11
C VAL A 39 5.44 -5.28 -2.71
N GLY A 40 5.45 -4.16 -3.44
CA GLY A 40 4.57 -3.03 -3.17
C GLY A 40 3.08 -3.41 -3.21
N SER A 41 2.67 -4.20 -4.21
CA SER A 41 1.28 -4.69 -4.33
C SER A 41 0.91 -5.63 -3.19
N SER A 42 1.80 -6.54 -2.79
CA SER A 42 1.55 -7.45 -1.67
C SER A 42 1.38 -6.70 -0.34
N ILE A 43 2.22 -5.68 -0.10
CA ILE A 43 2.10 -4.82 1.08
C ILE A 43 0.81 -4.01 1.03
N TRP A 44 0.44 -3.49 -0.14
CA TRP A 44 -0.80 -2.75 -0.33
C TRP A 44 -2.03 -3.59 0.02
N VAL A 45 -2.12 -4.84 -0.48
CA VAL A 45 -3.21 -5.76 -0.14
C VAL A 45 -3.24 -6.07 1.36
N ALA A 46 -2.08 -6.33 1.96
CA ALA A 46 -1.98 -6.56 3.40
C ALA A 46 -2.48 -5.36 4.22
N LEU A 47 -2.15 -4.13 3.81
CA LEU A 47 -2.62 -2.90 4.45
C LEU A 47 -4.13 -2.70 4.29
N VAL A 48 -4.70 -2.99 3.12
CA VAL A 48 -6.16 -2.94 2.92
C VAL A 48 -6.88 -3.89 3.88
N LEU A 49 -6.43 -5.14 3.96
CA LEU A 49 -7.01 -6.13 4.88
C LEU A 49 -6.85 -5.70 6.33
N LEU A 50 -5.67 -5.20 6.71
CA LEU A 50 -5.40 -4.71 8.05
C LEU A 50 -6.32 -3.54 8.43
N VAL A 51 -6.48 -2.54 7.57
CA VAL A 51 -7.38 -1.39 7.80
C VAL A 51 -8.82 -1.87 7.93
N GLY A 52 -9.26 -2.79 7.05
CA GLY A 52 -10.60 -3.37 7.13
C GLY A 52 -10.86 -4.11 8.43
N VAL A 53 -9.90 -4.88 8.94
CA VAL A 53 -10.00 -5.55 10.25
C VAL A 53 -9.98 -4.53 11.39
N LEU A 54 -9.09 -3.54 11.35
CA LEU A 54 -8.97 -2.52 12.39
C LEU A 54 -10.22 -1.65 12.50
N ASN A 55 -10.99 -1.50 11.41
CA ASN A 55 -12.25 -0.76 11.38
C ASN A 55 -13.25 -1.26 12.44
N PHE A 56 -13.35 -2.57 12.67
CA PHE A 56 -14.27 -3.17 13.66
C PHE A 56 -13.94 -2.82 15.12
N PHE A 57 -12.77 -2.25 15.40
CA PHE A 57 -12.36 -1.86 16.74
C PHE A 57 -12.33 -0.35 16.96
N VAL A 58 -12.79 0.42 15.97
CA VAL A 58 -12.73 1.90 15.98
C VAL A 58 -14.08 2.52 15.65
N VAL A 59 -14.88 1.90 14.78
CA VAL A 59 -16.25 2.30 14.42
C VAL A 59 -17.24 1.48 15.23
#